data_AF-A0A174AGL7-F1
#
_entry.id   AF-A0A174AGL7-F1
#
_cell.length_a   1.000
_cell.length_b   1.000
_cell.length_c   1.000
_cell.angle_alpha   90.00
_cell.angle_beta   90.00
_cell.angle_gamma   90.00
#
_symmetry.space_group_name_H-M   'P 1'
#
loop_
_entity.id
_entity.type
_entity.pdbx_description
1 polymer ?
#
loop_
_entity_poly.entity_id
_entity_poly.type
_entity_poly.pdbx_seq_one_letter_code
_entity_poly.pdbx_strand_id
1 'polypeptide(L)'
;MGYNKIFFEKVFSNKRMERYFKLYPQDEARAILHYQCNLCLAESFYVSLSVFEVTLRNALGRELEMMTGRQDWYAIFPNTPGLTNLNRYITQANKQIAGRHESATPSKIIAELTLGFWVSLLNSEYERILWKDLRRAFSVYAQKAEAA
;
A
#
# COMPACT_ATOMS: atom_id res chain seq x y z
N MET A 1 -3.75 23.95 -28.30
CA MET A 1 -2.44 24.35 -27.74
C MET A 1 -1.76 23.08 -27.24
N GLY A 2 -0.72 22.61 -27.92
CA GLY A 2 0.01 21.42 -27.48
C GLY A 2 0.88 21.75 -26.27
N TYR A 3 0.80 20.95 -25.22
CA TYR A 3 1.72 21.04 -24.10
C TYR A 3 3.14 20.62 -24.56
N ASN A 4 4.16 21.34 -24.08
CA ASN A 4 5.54 21.15 -24.51
C ASN A 4 6.48 20.75 -23.34
N LYS A 5 7.75 20.51 -23.62
CA LYS A 5 8.77 20.08 -22.64
C LYS A 5 8.85 21.02 -21.45
N ILE A 6 8.88 22.34 -21.71
CA ILE A 6 8.94 23.37 -20.66
C ILE A 6 7.72 23.25 -19.73
N PHE A 7 6.53 23.04 -20.29
CA PHE A 7 5.33 22.83 -19.50
C PHE A 7 5.43 21.56 -18.63
N PHE A 8 5.80 20.42 -19.20
CA PHE A 8 5.88 19.16 -18.47
C PHE A 8 6.97 19.18 -17.38
N GLU A 9 8.14 19.74 -17.67
CA GLU A 9 9.23 19.92 -16.70
C GLU A 9 8.83 20.83 -15.54
N LYS A 10 8.10 21.91 -15.83
CA LYS A 10 7.59 22.85 -14.81
C LYS A 10 6.51 22.23 -13.92
N VAL A 11 5.59 21.46 -14.50
CA VAL A 11 4.43 20.90 -13.76
C VAL A 11 4.77 19.58 -13.05
N PHE A 12 5.55 18.70 -13.68
CA PHE A 12 5.84 17.36 -13.16
C PHE A 12 7.25 17.19 -12.58
N SER A 13 8.06 18.25 -12.57
CA SER A 13 9.50 18.29 -12.24
C SER A 13 10.41 17.71 -13.33
N ASN A 14 11.60 18.30 -13.43
CA ASN A 14 12.65 17.85 -14.34
C ASN A 14 13.00 16.39 -14.10
N LYS A 15 13.21 15.97 -12.85
CA LYS A 15 13.60 14.58 -12.51
C LYS A 15 12.60 13.53 -13.00
N ARG A 16 11.30 13.84 -12.95
CA ARG A 16 10.24 12.92 -13.40
C ARG A 16 10.26 12.74 -14.92
N MET A 17 10.49 13.83 -15.65
CA MET A 17 10.42 13.87 -17.10
C MET A 17 11.76 13.56 -17.80
N GLU A 18 12.87 13.71 -17.07
CA GLU A 18 14.24 13.58 -17.57
C GLU A 18 14.47 12.26 -18.32
N ARG A 19 14.00 11.14 -17.78
CA ARG A 19 14.14 9.82 -18.44
C ARG A 19 13.50 9.79 -19.82
N TYR A 20 12.32 10.41 -19.99
CA TYR A 20 11.60 10.40 -21.26
C TYR A 20 12.25 11.32 -22.28
N PHE A 21 12.60 12.55 -21.90
CA PHE A 21 13.25 13.49 -22.82
C PHE A 21 14.69 13.10 -23.17
N LYS A 22 15.41 12.38 -22.31
CA LYS A 22 16.72 11.79 -22.65
C LYS A 22 16.61 10.66 -23.67
N LEU A 23 15.53 9.87 -23.63
CA LEU A 23 15.29 8.78 -24.59
C LEU A 23 14.90 9.31 -25.98
N TYR A 24 14.29 10.50 -26.06
CA TYR A 24 13.88 11.13 -27.32
C TYR A 24 14.36 12.59 -27.42
N PRO A 25 15.68 12.82 -27.58
CA PRO A 25 16.27 14.17 -27.51
C PRO A 25 15.82 15.11 -28.64
N GLN A 26 15.36 14.55 -29.77
CA GLN A 26 14.91 15.30 -30.95
C GLN A 26 13.39 15.19 -31.19
N ASP A 27 12.67 14.42 -30.36
CA ASP A 27 11.26 14.13 -30.55
C ASP A 27 10.50 14.26 -29.23
N GLU A 28 10.20 15.52 -28.92
CA GLU A 28 9.50 15.91 -27.70
C GLU A 28 8.10 15.29 -27.62
N ALA A 29 7.39 15.25 -28.74
CA ALA A 29 6.05 14.69 -28.82
C ALA A 29 6.06 13.20 -28.44
N ARG A 30 7.06 12.44 -28.91
CA ARG A 30 7.23 11.04 -28.56
C ARG A 30 7.63 10.82 -27.09
N ALA A 31 8.42 11.71 -26.51
CA ALA A 31 8.70 11.67 -25.06
C ALA A 31 7.44 11.87 -24.23
N ILE A 32 6.62 12.85 -24.60
CA ILE A 32 5.33 13.12 -23.94
C ILE A 32 4.39 11.93 -24.10
N LEU A 33 4.30 11.36 -25.31
CA LEU A 33 3.49 10.16 -25.57
C LEU A 33 3.95 8.96 -24.73
N HIS A 34 5.25 8.73 -24.59
CA HIS A 34 5.76 7.65 -23.75
C HIS A 34 5.36 7.86 -22.28
N TYR A 35 5.49 9.08 -21.77
CA TYR A 35 5.01 9.39 -20.41
C TYR A 35 3.51 9.12 -20.26
N GLN A 36 2.68 9.51 -21.23
CA GLN A 36 1.24 9.23 -21.23
C GLN A 36 0.95 7.72 -21.25
N CYS A 37 1.64 6.94 -22.08
CA CYS A 37 1.50 5.48 -22.10
C CYS A 37 1.84 4.87 -20.73
N ASN A 38 2.88 5.38 -20.05
CA ASN A 38 3.21 4.92 -18.70
C ASN A 38 2.11 5.25 -17.68
N LEU A 39 1.42 6.39 -17.82
CA LEU A 39 0.26 6.72 -16.99
C LEU A 39 -0.92 5.79 -17.27
N CYS A 40 -1.28 5.55 -18.54
CA CYS A 40 -2.36 4.63 -18.91
C CYS A 40 -2.08 3.20 -18.44
N LEU A 41 -0.81 2.77 -18.51
CA LEU A 41 -0.42 1.48 -17.97
C LEU A 41 -0.59 1.44 -16.44
N ALA A 42 -0.13 2.46 -15.72
CA ALA A 42 -0.30 2.54 -14.26
C ALA A 42 -1.78 2.58 -13.85
N GLU A 43 -2.61 3.30 -14.60
CA GLU A 43 -4.07 3.36 -14.44
C GLU A 43 -4.71 1.96 -14.57
N SER A 44 -4.28 1.16 -15.55
CA SER A 44 -4.82 -0.19 -15.76
C SER A 44 -4.67 -1.12 -14.54
N PHE A 45 -3.68 -0.86 -13.66
CA PHE A 45 -3.46 -1.63 -12.44
C PHE A 45 -4.30 -1.16 -11.25
N TYR A 46 -4.94 0.01 -11.32
CA TYR A 46 -5.61 0.61 -10.17
C TYR A 46 -6.71 -0.28 -9.59
N VAL A 47 -7.55 -0.87 -10.45
CA VAL A 47 -8.62 -1.79 -10.02
C VAL A 47 -8.03 -3.03 -9.35
N SER A 48 -7.05 -3.67 -9.99
CA SER A 48 -6.41 -4.88 -9.45
C SER A 48 -5.72 -4.60 -8.10
N LEU A 49 -5.02 -3.48 -7.97
CA LEU A 49 -4.37 -3.07 -6.72
C LEU A 49 -5.39 -2.76 -5.62
N SER A 50 -6.51 -2.10 -5.95
CA SER A 50 -7.57 -1.80 -4.98
C SER A 50 -8.21 -3.08 -4.43
N VAL A 51 -8.54 -4.03 -5.31
CA VAL A 51 -9.08 -5.34 -4.89
C VAL A 51 -8.05 -6.11 -4.05
N PHE A 52 -6.78 -6.12 -4.48
CA PHE A 52 -5.70 -6.75 -3.73
C PHE A 52 -5.54 -6.16 -2.33
N GLU A 53 -5.50 -4.84 -2.20
CA GLU A 53 -5.34 -4.17 -0.90
C GLU A 53 -6.47 -4.52 0.07
N VAL A 54 -7.73 -4.42 -0.39
CA VAL A 54 -8.90 -4.72 0.46
C VAL A 54 -8.91 -6.19 0.87
N THR A 55 -8.64 -7.10 -0.06
CA THR A 55 -8.65 -8.54 0.22
C THR A 55 -7.50 -8.93 1.15
N LEU A 56 -6.30 -8.41 0.94
CA LEU A 56 -5.14 -8.64 1.80
C LEU A 56 -5.37 -8.10 3.20
N ARG A 57 -5.79 -6.83 3.32
CA ARG A 57 -6.12 -6.20 4.60
C ARG A 57 -7.13 -7.02 5.39
N ASN A 58 -8.24 -7.40 4.75
CA ASN A 58 -9.30 -8.12 5.44
C ASN A 58 -8.84 -9.52 5.86
N ALA A 59 -8.00 -10.18 5.06
CA ALA A 59 -7.45 -11.48 5.41
C ALA A 59 -6.47 -11.41 6.57
N LEU A 60 -5.47 -10.53 6.50
CA LEU A 60 -4.48 -10.35 7.57
C LEU A 60 -5.12 -9.79 8.85
N GLY A 61 -6.06 -8.85 8.73
CA GLY A 61 -6.79 -8.26 9.86
C GLY A 61 -7.50 -9.33 10.69
N ARG A 62 -8.19 -10.28 10.05
CA ARG A 62 -8.82 -11.40 10.76
C ARG A 62 -7.81 -12.26 11.52
N GLU A 63 -6.68 -12.60 10.91
CA GLU A 63 -5.64 -13.40 11.58
C GLU A 63 -5.01 -12.65 12.75
N LEU A 64 -4.82 -11.33 12.63
CA LEU A 64 -4.33 -10.49 13.73
C LEU A 64 -5.34 -10.42 14.89
N GLU A 65 -6.63 -10.23 14.59
CA GLU A 65 -7.70 -10.27 15.60
C GLU A 65 -7.75 -11.62 16.31
N MET A 66 -7.65 -12.74 15.58
CA MET A 66 -7.62 -14.08 16.16
C MET A 66 -6.36 -14.34 16.99
N MET A 67 -5.20 -13.92 16.51
CA MET A 67 -3.92 -14.07 17.21
C MET A 67 -3.89 -13.29 18.54
N THR A 68 -4.51 -12.11 18.57
CA THR A 68 -4.46 -11.19 19.72
C THR A 68 -5.71 -11.23 20.60
N GLY A 69 -6.80 -11.83 20.13
CA GLY A 69 -8.09 -11.91 20.83
C GLY A 69 -8.83 -10.57 20.95
N ARG A 70 -8.51 -9.58 20.11
CA ARG A 70 -9.02 -8.20 20.25
C ARG A 70 -9.19 -7.49 18.91
N GLN A 71 -10.18 -6.62 18.82
CA GLN A 71 -10.45 -5.82 17.61
C GLN A 71 -9.41 -4.72 17.39
N ASP A 72 -8.85 -4.18 18.47
CA ASP A 72 -7.74 -3.23 18.47
C ASP A 72 -6.39 -3.95 18.54
N TRP A 73 -6.18 -4.98 17.71
CA TRP A 73 -4.99 -5.86 17.73
C TRP A 73 -3.67 -5.09 17.71
N TYR A 74 -3.61 -3.90 17.11
CA TYR A 74 -2.42 -3.06 17.07
C TYR A 74 -2.00 -2.51 18.45
N ALA A 75 -2.90 -2.52 19.45
CA ALA A 75 -2.61 -2.02 20.80
C ALA A 75 -1.51 -2.79 21.52
N ILE A 76 -1.20 -4.03 21.08
CA ILE A 76 -0.12 -4.83 21.67
C ILE A 76 1.26 -4.47 21.10
N PHE A 77 1.33 -3.79 19.95
CA PHE A 77 2.61 -3.52 19.25
C PHE A 77 3.63 -2.75 20.08
N PRO A 78 3.26 -1.70 20.84
CA PRO A 78 4.22 -0.98 21.68
C PRO A 78 4.88 -1.88 22.74
N ASN A 79 4.15 -2.89 23.21
CA ASN A 79 4.56 -3.77 24.31
C ASN A 79 5.10 -5.13 23.83
N THR A 80 5.11 -5.38 22.52
CA THR A 80 5.58 -6.64 21.94
C THR A 80 6.98 -6.44 21.36
N PRO A 81 8.02 -7.09 21.92
CA PRO A 81 9.38 -7.00 21.39
C PRO A 81 9.42 -7.38 19.90
N GLY A 82 10.05 -6.53 19.09
CA GLY A 82 10.15 -6.73 17.64
C GLY A 82 9.00 -6.13 16.83
N LEU A 83 7.89 -5.68 17.43
CA LEU A 83 6.77 -5.04 16.69
C LEU A 83 6.70 -3.52 16.89
N THR A 84 7.53 -2.94 17.75
CA THR A 84 7.46 -1.51 18.09
C THR A 84 7.58 -0.58 16.88
N ASN A 85 8.34 -0.98 15.86
CA ASN A 85 8.51 -0.21 14.61
C ASN A 85 7.20 -0.06 13.82
N LEU A 86 6.25 -0.99 13.97
CA LEU A 86 4.94 -0.92 13.31
C LEU A 86 4.05 0.17 13.93
N ASN A 87 4.33 0.60 15.17
CA ASN A 87 3.53 1.60 15.86
C ASN A 87 3.53 2.97 15.15
N ARG A 88 4.56 3.28 14.34
CA ARG A 88 4.60 4.51 13.54
C ARG A 88 3.42 4.64 12.58
N TYR A 89 2.95 3.51 12.03
CA TYR A 89 1.80 3.48 11.13
C TYR A 89 0.50 3.77 11.90
N ILE A 90 0.37 3.19 13.10
CA ILE A 90 -0.79 3.39 13.98
C ILE A 90 -0.86 4.83 14.47
N THR A 91 0.26 5.41 14.88
CA THR A 91 0.36 6.82 15.29
C THR A 91 0.00 7.76 14.14
N GLN A 92 0.51 7.49 12.93
CA GLN A 92 0.19 8.29 11.75
C GLN A 92 -1.29 8.19 11.36
N ALA A 93 -1.89 7.00 11.45
CA ALA A 93 -3.32 6.80 11.23
C ALA A 93 -4.16 7.60 12.23
N ASN A 94 -3.83 7.50 13.53
CA ASN A 94 -4.49 8.27 14.59
C ASN A 94 -4.40 9.78 14.33
N LYS A 95 -3.23 10.28 13.93
CA LYS A 95 -3.03 11.70 13.60
C LYS A 95 -3.92 12.16 12.44
N GLN A 96 -4.06 11.34 11.40
CA GLN A 96 -4.91 11.68 10.25
C GLN A 96 -6.40 11.69 10.62
N ILE A 97 -6.85 10.71 11.40
CA ILE A 97 -8.24 10.63 11.88
C ILE A 97 -8.56 11.82 12.81
N ALA A 98 -7.65 12.13 13.74
CA ALA A 98 -7.80 13.27 14.65
C ALA A 98 -7.80 14.61 13.89
N GLY A 99 -7.00 14.74 12.83
CA GLY A 99 -7.00 15.90 11.94
C GLY A 99 -8.33 16.14 11.21
N ARG A 100 -9.16 15.10 11.07
CA ARG A 100 -10.54 15.19 10.56
C ARG A 100 -11.59 15.37 11.66
N HIS A 101 -11.18 15.58 12.92
CA HIS A 101 -12.05 15.69 14.09
C HIS A 101 -12.93 14.46 14.34
N GLU A 102 -12.42 13.27 13.98
CA GLU A 102 -13.12 12.02 14.16
C GLU A 102 -12.54 11.20 15.32
N SER A 103 -13.37 10.36 15.93
CA SER A 103 -12.91 9.38 16.93
C SER A 103 -12.19 8.21 16.26
N ALA A 104 -11.03 7.83 16.79
CA ALA A 104 -10.20 6.73 16.27
C ALA A 104 -10.71 5.35 16.75
N THR A 105 -11.79 4.88 16.13
CA THR A 105 -12.30 3.51 16.31
C THR A 105 -11.41 2.48 15.60
N PRO A 106 -11.37 1.20 16.03
CA PRO A 106 -10.57 0.17 15.36
C PRO A 106 -10.82 0.04 13.85
N SER A 107 -12.08 0.09 13.42
CA SER A 107 -12.46 0.03 12.00
C SER A 107 -11.87 1.19 11.19
N LYS A 108 -11.88 2.41 11.75
CA LYS A 108 -11.28 3.60 11.13
C LYS A 108 -9.76 3.52 11.08
N ILE A 109 -9.12 3.04 12.14
CA ILE A 109 -7.66 2.83 12.14
C ILE A 109 -7.29 1.83 11.05
N ILE A 110 -7.96 0.67 10.99
CA ILE A 110 -7.74 -0.36 9.96
C ILE A 110 -7.96 0.20 8.55
N ALA A 111 -8.98 1.05 8.36
CA ALA A 111 -9.26 1.70 7.09
C ALA A 111 -8.19 2.71 6.66
N GLU A 112 -7.54 3.39 7.62
CA GLU A 112 -6.49 4.38 7.37
C GLU A 112 -5.12 3.74 7.07
N LEU A 113 -4.92 2.47 7.43
CA LEU A 113 -3.69 1.74 7.14
C LEU A 113 -3.60 1.36 5.66
N THR A 114 -2.59 1.92 4.99
CA THR A 114 -2.35 1.73 3.56
C THR A 114 -1.77 0.34 3.25
N LEU A 115 -1.82 -0.05 1.98
CA LEU A 115 -1.19 -1.28 1.48
C LEU A 115 0.25 -1.50 1.99
N GLY A 116 1.04 -0.42 2.11
CA GLY A 116 2.41 -0.48 2.59
C GLY A 116 2.55 -1.04 4.02
N PHE A 117 1.57 -0.77 4.89
CA PHE A 117 1.52 -1.38 6.21
C PHE A 117 1.25 -2.88 6.12
N TRP A 118 0.21 -3.28 5.37
CA TRP A 118 -0.23 -4.68 5.27
C TRP A 118 0.86 -5.58 4.68
N VAL A 119 1.58 -5.11 3.66
CA VAL A 119 2.72 -5.84 3.09
C VAL A 119 3.90 -5.88 4.06
N SER A 120 4.15 -4.82 4.85
CA SER A 120 5.27 -4.82 5.80
C SER A 120 5.16 -5.88 6.89
N LEU A 121 3.94 -6.31 7.25
CA LEU A 121 3.74 -7.42 8.20
C LEU A 121 4.34 -8.74 7.72
N LEU A 122 4.57 -8.85 6.41
CA LEU A 122 5.16 -10.01 5.74
C LEU A 122 6.66 -9.82 5.46
N ASN A 123 7.32 -8.84 6.08
CA ASN A 123 8.77 -8.72 6.04
C ASN A 123 9.43 -9.83 6.88
N SER A 124 10.62 -10.26 6.48
CA SER A 124 11.39 -11.31 7.17
C SER A 124 11.72 -10.96 8.63
N GLU A 125 11.80 -9.67 8.97
CA GLU A 125 11.99 -9.20 10.35
C GLU A 125 10.87 -9.66 11.30
N TYR A 126 9.65 -9.91 10.78
CA TYR A 126 8.49 -10.34 11.57
C TYR A 126 8.17 -11.83 11.46
N GLU A 127 9.00 -12.61 10.76
CA GLU A 127 8.76 -14.03 10.48
C GLU A 127 8.46 -14.84 11.75
N ARG A 128 9.31 -14.68 12.77
CA ARG A 128 9.21 -15.43 14.03
C ARG A 128 8.01 -15.03 14.90
N ILE A 129 7.43 -13.86 14.66
CA ILE A 129 6.39 -13.28 15.52
C ILE A 129 5.01 -13.39 14.85
N LEU A 130 4.92 -13.04 13.57
CA LEU A 130 3.63 -12.88 12.88
C LEU A 130 3.32 -14.03 11.91
N TRP A 131 4.31 -14.59 11.20
CA TRP A 131 4.02 -15.42 10.02
C TRP A 131 3.36 -16.76 10.34
N LYS A 132 3.60 -17.32 11.54
CA LYS A 132 2.95 -18.57 11.97
C LYS A 132 1.43 -18.49 11.87
N ASP A 133 0.88 -17.34 12.26
CA ASP A 133 -0.55 -17.07 12.26
C ASP A 133 -0.97 -16.41 10.93
N LEU A 134 -0.25 -15.38 10.46
CA LEU A 134 -0.59 -14.67 9.23
C LEU A 134 -0.61 -15.55 7.97
N ARG A 135 0.17 -16.63 7.91
CA ARG A 135 0.14 -17.56 6.77
C ARG A 135 -1.24 -18.19 6.54
N ARG A 136 -2.08 -18.27 7.58
CA ARG A 136 -3.45 -18.80 7.50
C ARG A 136 -4.35 -17.93 6.62
N ALA A 137 -4.05 -16.63 6.49
CA ALA A 137 -4.72 -15.72 5.59
C ALA A 137 -4.70 -16.19 4.11
N PHE A 138 -3.72 -17.03 3.75
CA PHE A 138 -3.54 -17.55 2.39
C PHE A 138 -4.10 -18.98 2.20
N SER A 139 -4.51 -19.66 3.27
CA SER A 139 -4.94 -21.07 3.24
C SER A 139 -6.22 -21.32 2.43
N VAL A 140 -7.14 -20.35 2.40
CA VAL A 140 -8.41 -20.44 1.63
C VAL A 140 -8.16 -20.52 0.12
N TYR A 141 -7.02 -20.02 -0.37
CA TYR A 141 -6.68 -20.05 -1.79
C TYR A 141 -6.07 -21.39 -2.22
N ALA A 142 -5.40 -22.12 -1.32
CA ALA A 142 -4.86 -23.44 -1.62
C ALA A 142 -5.97 -24.46 -1.91
N GLN A 143 -7.11 -24.37 -1.20
CA GLN A 143 -8.22 -25.31 -1.35
C GLN A 143 -8.98 -25.16 -2.69
N LYS A 144 -8.93 -23.99 -3.34
CA LYS A 144 -9.57 -23.80 -4.65
C LYS A 144 -8.73 -24.32 -5.82
N ALA A 145 -7.41 -24.42 -5.66
CA ALA A 145 -6.53 -24.91 -6.71
C ALA A 145 -6.60 -26.44 -6.91
N GLU A 146 -7.10 -27.18 -5.91
CA GLU A 146 -7.32 -28.63 -5.99
C GLU A 146 -8.72 -29.02 -6.49
N ALA A 147 -9.62 -28.04 -6.66
CA ALA A 147 -11.02 -28.25 -7.05
C ALA A 147 -11.33 -27.85 -8.51
N ALA A 148 -10.30 -27.61 -9.33
CA ALA A 148 -10.39 -27.30 -10.76
C ALA A 148 -9.56 -28.29 -11.57
#